data_AF-A0A2R6NBS2-F1
#
_entry.id   AF-A0A2R6NBS2-F1
#
_cell.length_a   1.000
_cell.length_b   1.000
_cell.length_c   1.000
_cell.angle_alpha   90.00
_cell.angle_beta   90.00
_cell.angle_gamma   90.00
#
_symmetry.space_group_name_H-M   'P 1'
#
loop_
_entity.id
_entity.type
_entity.pdbx_description
1 polymer ?
#
loop_
_entity_poly.entity_id
_entity_poly.type
_entity_poly.pdbx_seq_one_letter_code
_entity_poly.pdbx_strand_id
1 'polypeptide(L)'
;GLGHVPMDRIRANVERQQEVCDGAPFYVLGPLVTDVAPGYDHITSAIGATEAARAGAAMLCYVTPKEHLGLPDAEDVREGLAAYRIAAHAGDVANGLPGARDWDDALSQARYEFAWREQFDLALDPDRARSSHDQTLPGDNYKEAHFCSMCGVEFCSMRIDQDARDADGEMDALDGNVDLDASPAATVNLPPVGTHDTSVVPELPDLDVGFRGDGEPADN
;
A
#
# COMPACT_ATOMS: atom_id res chain seq x y z
N GLY A 1 -0.30 -11.21 17.47
CA GLY A 1 -0.75 -9.81 17.57
C GLY A 1 -2.24 -9.76 17.77
N LEU A 2 -2.85 -8.66 17.30
CA LEU A 2 -4.29 -8.44 17.30
C LEU A 2 -4.99 -9.34 16.26
N GLY A 3 -6.30 -9.53 16.40
CA GLY A 3 -7.16 -10.28 15.49
C GLY A 3 -8.42 -9.46 15.18
N HIS A 4 -9.51 -9.66 15.93
CA HIS A 4 -10.72 -8.84 15.82
C HIS A 4 -10.73 -7.80 16.94
N VAL A 5 -10.62 -6.52 16.59
CA VAL A 5 -10.52 -5.41 17.55
C VAL A 5 -11.26 -4.20 16.99
N PRO A 6 -12.27 -3.66 17.70
CA PRO A 6 -12.95 -2.45 17.24
C PRO A 6 -11.98 -1.26 17.21
N MET A 7 -12.21 -0.35 16.26
CA MET A 7 -11.29 0.74 15.92
C MET A 7 -10.79 1.54 17.13
N ASP A 8 -11.69 1.88 18.08
CA ASP A 8 -11.38 2.69 19.27
C ASP A 8 -10.37 2.03 20.23
N ARG A 9 -10.07 0.74 20.05
CA ARG A 9 -9.18 -0.04 20.92
C ARG A 9 -7.83 -0.36 20.31
N ILE A 10 -7.62 -0.12 19.02
CA ILE A 10 -6.41 -0.58 18.30
C ILE A 10 -5.16 0.08 18.88
N ARG A 11 -5.13 1.41 18.92
CA ARG A 11 -4.00 2.19 19.43
C ARG A 11 -3.58 1.76 20.84
N ALA A 12 -4.56 1.67 21.75
CA ALA A 12 -4.29 1.28 23.14
C ALA A 12 -3.68 -0.14 23.26
N ASN A 13 -4.01 -1.04 22.34
CA ASN A 13 -3.39 -2.37 22.31
C ASN A 13 -1.95 -2.34 21.79
N VAL A 14 -1.66 -1.51 20.78
CA VAL A 14 -0.29 -1.35 20.25
C VAL A 14 0.60 -0.70 21.30
N GLU A 15 0.16 0.39 21.93
CA GLU A 15 0.88 1.06 23.02
C GLU A 15 1.14 0.11 24.19
N ARG A 16 0.12 -0.66 24.61
CA ARG A 16 0.27 -1.67 25.66
C ARG A 16 1.31 -2.73 25.29
N GLN A 17 1.33 -3.19 24.04
CA GLN A 17 2.32 -4.17 23.61
C GLN A 17 3.73 -3.60 23.73
N GLN A 18 3.95 -2.36 23.27
CA GLN A 18 5.26 -1.71 23.36
C GLN A 18 5.71 -1.61 24.83
N GLU A 19 4.81 -1.27 25.75
CA GLU A 19 5.10 -1.20 27.18
C GLU A 19 5.47 -2.56 27.81
N VAL A 20 4.69 -3.61 27.54
CA VAL A 20 4.87 -4.92 28.21
C VAL A 20 5.87 -5.83 27.51
N CYS A 21 6.21 -5.54 26.26
CA CYS A 21 7.16 -6.30 25.46
C CYS A 21 8.44 -5.52 25.16
N ASP A 22 8.77 -4.50 25.96
CA ASP A 22 10.01 -3.72 25.84
C ASP A 22 10.27 -3.21 24.42
N GLY A 23 9.22 -2.68 23.77
CA GLY A 23 9.26 -2.17 22.40
C GLY A 23 9.55 -3.22 21.31
N ALA A 24 9.36 -4.52 21.56
CA ALA A 24 9.57 -5.54 20.53
C ALA A 24 8.74 -5.23 19.27
N PRO A 25 9.26 -5.49 18.04
CA PRO A 25 8.51 -5.28 16.82
C PRO A 25 7.15 -5.99 16.87
N PHE A 26 6.06 -5.23 16.72
CA PHE A 26 4.73 -5.82 16.84
C PHE A 26 4.22 -6.35 15.50
N TYR A 27 3.94 -7.65 15.46
CA TYR A 27 3.30 -8.31 14.33
C TYR A 27 1.80 -8.56 14.61
N VAL A 28 0.93 -7.97 13.78
CA VAL A 28 -0.54 -8.01 13.92
C VAL A 28 -1.20 -8.69 12.72
N LEU A 29 -2.36 -9.34 12.93
CA LEU A 29 -3.22 -9.86 11.85
C LEU A 29 -4.42 -8.92 11.73
N GLY A 30 -4.49 -8.12 10.66
CA GLY A 30 -5.39 -6.96 10.62
C GLY A 30 -4.97 -5.85 11.56
N PRO A 31 -5.81 -5.49 12.57
CA PRO A 31 -7.01 -6.18 13.02
C PRO A 31 -8.30 -5.89 12.23
N LEU A 32 -9.23 -6.85 12.21
CA LEU A 32 -10.59 -6.66 11.71
C LEU A 32 -11.35 -5.74 12.66
N VAL A 33 -11.85 -4.62 12.12
CA VAL A 33 -12.57 -3.60 12.92
C VAL A 33 -14.06 -3.91 13.11
N THR A 34 -14.59 -4.87 12.34
CA THR A 34 -15.98 -5.30 12.39
C THR A 34 -16.13 -6.71 11.82
N ASP A 35 -17.09 -7.46 12.36
CA ASP A 35 -17.29 -8.88 12.04
C ASP A 35 -18.45 -9.11 11.03
N VAL A 36 -19.08 -8.02 10.57
CA VAL A 36 -20.36 -8.10 9.82
C VAL A 36 -20.18 -8.27 8.31
N ALA A 37 -18.94 -8.39 7.82
CA ALA A 37 -18.65 -8.37 6.38
C ALA A 37 -17.71 -9.50 5.89
N PRO A 38 -18.00 -10.78 6.20
CA PRO A 38 -17.25 -11.90 5.62
C PRO A 38 -17.33 -11.84 4.09
N GLY A 39 -16.21 -12.12 3.41
CA GLY A 39 -16.05 -11.85 1.98
C GLY A 39 -15.36 -10.51 1.68
N TYR A 40 -15.29 -9.62 2.68
CA TYR A 40 -14.66 -8.31 2.60
C TYR A 40 -13.68 -8.06 3.75
N ASP A 41 -13.17 -9.13 4.36
CA ASP A 41 -12.31 -9.02 5.55
C ASP A 41 -10.94 -8.40 5.24
N HIS A 42 -10.45 -8.50 4.01
CA HIS A 42 -9.33 -7.68 3.53
C HIS A 42 -9.59 -6.16 3.70
N ILE A 43 -10.83 -5.69 3.53
CA ILE A 43 -11.21 -4.28 3.74
C ILE A 43 -11.36 -3.98 5.23
N THR A 44 -12.14 -4.80 5.96
CA THR A 44 -12.38 -4.57 7.41
C THR A 44 -11.06 -4.56 8.19
N SER A 45 -10.12 -5.42 7.81
CA SER A 45 -8.83 -5.53 8.43
C SER A 45 -7.83 -4.48 7.96
N ALA A 46 -7.84 -4.05 6.68
CA ALA A 46 -6.94 -2.99 6.21
C ALA A 46 -7.17 -1.66 6.95
N ILE A 47 -8.43 -1.36 7.33
CA ILE A 47 -8.76 -0.18 8.14
C ILE A 47 -8.07 -0.27 9.51
N GLY A 48 -8.16 -1.42 10.19
CA GLY A 48 -7.50 -1.59 11.48
C GLY A 48 -5.99 -1.70 11.37
N ALA A 49 -5.47 -2.34 10.32
CA ALA A 49 -4.06 -2.47 10.04
C ALA A 49 -3.39 -1.10 9.80
N THR A 50 -4.09 -0.18 9.14
CA THR A 50 -3.64 1.21 8.95
C THR A 50 -3.49 1.94 10.29
N GLU A 51 -4.49 1.84 11.18
CA GLU A 51 -4.39 2.46 12.52
C GLU A 51 -3.33 1.76 13.37
N ALA A 52 -3.16 0.44 13.24
CA ALA A 52 -2.11 -0.30 13.92
C ALA A 52 -0.72 0.15 13.46
N ALA A 53 -0.49 0.29 12.14
CA ALA A 53 0.76 0.80 11.58
C ALA A 53 1.04 2.23 12.06
N ARG A 54 0.04 3.11 12.00
CA ARG A 54 0.12 4.46 12.55
C ARG A 54 0.45 4.48 14.05
N ALA A 55 -0.08 3.53 14.82
CA ALA A 55 0.24 3.39 16.24
C ALA A 55 1.62 2.76 16.52
N GLY A 56 2.33 2.29 15.50
CA GLY A 56 3.68 1.72 15.62
C GLY A 56 3.76 0.20 15.54
N ALA A 57 2.78 -0.47 14.94
CA ALA A 57 2.93 -1.87 14.57
C ALA A 57 4.00 -2.01 13.48
N ALA A 58 4.88 -3.00 13.64
CA ALA A 58 6.06 -3.16 12.79
C ALA A 58 5.80 -4.01 11.55
N MET A 59 4.84 -4.94 11.63
CA MET A 59 4.50 -5.83 10.53
C MET A 59 3.02 -6.15 10.55
N LEU A 60 2.42 -6.16 9.35
CA LEU A 60 1.00 -6.42 9.15
C LEU A 60 0.85 -7.75 8.40
N CYS A 61 0.21 -8.74 9.03
CA CYS A 61 -0.23 -9.95 8.34
C CYS A 61 -1.46 -9.61 7.55
N TYR A 62 -1.38 -9.79 6.24
CA TYR A 62 -2.53 -9.61 5.36
C TYR A 62 -3.69 -10.54 5.70
N VAL A 63 -4.88 -10.13 5.29
CA VAL A 63 -6.11 -10.90 5.37
C VAL A 63 -6.72 -10.86 3.97
N THR A 64 -7.17 -12.02 3.49
CA THR A 64 -7.72 -12.15 2.13
C THR A 64 -9.23 -11.91 2.13
N PRO A 65 -9.86 -11.68 0.96
CA PRO A 65 -11.32 -11.65 0.86
C PRO A 65 -12.01 -12.92 1.40
N LYS A 66 -11.37 -14.09 1.27
CA LYS A 66 -11.90 -15.39 1.72
C LYS A 66 -11.62 -15.73 3.18
N GLU A 67 -11.07 -14.81 3.98
CA GLU A 67 -10.96 -15.02 5.42
C GLU A 67 -12.33 -15.43 6.00
N HIS A 68 -12.30 -16.40 6.93
CA HIS A 68 -13.50 -17.04 7.50
C HIS A 68 -14.41 -17.81 6.52
N LEU A 69 -14.05 -17.92 5.24
CA LEU A 69 -14.88 -18.56 4.20
C LEU A 69 -14.21 -19.74 3.51
N GLY A 70 -12.89 -19.69 3.29
CA GLY A 70 -12.18 -20.79 2.62
C GLY A 70 -10.73 -20.47 2.29
N LEU A 71 -10.09 -21.38 1.52
CA LEU A 71 -8.73 -21.16 1.05
C LEU A 71 -8.71 -20.10 -0.07
N PRO A 72 -7.78 -19.12 -0.02
CA PRO A 72 -7.65 -18.11 -1.05
C PRO A 72 -7.12 -18.70 -2.36
N ASP A 73 -7.58 -18.15 -3.48
CA ASP A 73 -6.96 -18.33 -4.79
C ASP A 73 -5.96 -17.20 -5.09
N ALA A 74 -5.39 -17.19 -6.29
CA ALA A 74 -4.38 -16.21 -6.68
C ALA A 74 -4.90 -14.77 -6.67
N GLU A 75 -6.17 -14.55 -7.01
CA GLU A 75 -6.76 -13.21 -7.01
C GLU A 75 -7.04 -12.75 -5.58
N ASP A 76 -7.52 -13.64 -4.71
CA ASP A 76 -7.68 -13.32 -3.28
C ASP A 76 -6.36 -12.92 -2.61
N VAL A 77 -5.26 -13.59 -3.00
CA VAL A 77 -3.90 -13.25 -2.53
C VAL A 77 -3.50 -11.87 -3.04
N ARG A 78 -3.72 -11.57 -4.33
CA ARG A 78 -3.43 -10.27 -4.93
C ARG A 78 -4.19 -9.15 -4.22
N GLU A 79 -5.48 -9.31 -3.99
CA GLU A 79 -6.33 -8.34 -3.30
C GLU A 79 -5.89 -8.12 -1.85
N GLY A 80 -5.60 -9.20 -1.11
CA GLY A 80 -5.09 -9.09 0.26
C GLY A 80 -3.75 -8.35 0.31
N LEU A 81 -2.82 -8.65 -0.61
CA LEU A 81 -1.51 -8.00 -0.66
C LEU A 81 -1.64 -6.53 -1.03
N ALA A 82 -2.48 -6.19 -2.00
CA ALA A 82 -2.74 -4.80 -2.38
C ALA A 82 -3.31 -4.01 -1.20
N ALA A 83 -4.34 -4.54 -0.53
CA ALA A 83 -4.98 -3.89 0.62
C ALA A 83 -3.98 -3.60 1.75
N TYR A 84 -3.04 -4.52 2.02
CA TYR A 84 -2.07 -4.36 3.09
C TYR A 84 -0.86 -3.51 2.72
N ARG A 85 -0.44 -3.50 1.45
CA ARG A 85 0.54 -2.52 0.97
C ARG A 85 -0.01 -1.09 1.05
N ILE A 86 -1.30 -0.91 0.72
CA ILE A 86 -1.99 0.38 0.91
C ILE A 86 -2.05 0.76 2.39
N ALA A 87 -2.45 -0.17 3.27
CA ALA A 87 -2.54 0.09 4.70
C ALA A 87 -1.19 0.46 5.33
N ALA A 88 -0.13 -0.27 4.97
CA ALA A 88 1.23 0.01 5.42
C ALA A 88 1.69 1.39 4.94
N HIS A 89 1.58 1.67 3.64
CA HIS A 89 1.96 2.95 3.04
C HIS A 89 1.21 4.13 3.66
N ALA A 90 -0.10 3.99 3.86
CA ALA A 90 -0.91 5.01 4.52
C ALA A 90 -0.48 5.27 5.97
N GLY A 91 -0.07 4.22 6.70
CA GLY A 91 0.54 4.34 8.02
C GLY A 91 1.88 5.10 7.98
N ASP A 92 2.74 4.77 7.02
CA ASP A 92 4.05 5.43 6.83
C ASP A 92 3.89 6.94 6.53
N VAL A 93 2.96 7.29 5.63
CA VAL A 93 2.62 8.69 5.32
C VAL A 93 2.04 9.39 6.54
N ALA A 94 1.12 8.76 7.28
CA ALA A 94 0.51 9.34 8.48
C ALA A 94 1.51 9.59 9.62
N ASN A 95 2.57 8.76 9.68
CA ASN A 95 3.67 8.92 10.62
C ASN A 95 4.74 9.91 10.15
N GLY A 96 4.61 10.45 8.93
CA GLY A 96 5.57 11.39 8.36
C GLY A 96 6.94 10.75 8.13
N LEU A 97 6.98 9.46 7.79
CA LEU A 97 8.25 8.79 7.50
C LEU A 97 8.93 9.47 6.30
N PRO A 98 10.25 9.71 6.35
CA PRO A 98 10.93 10.43 5.28
C PRO A 98 10.75 9.73 3.93
N GLY A 99 10.27 10.49 2.96
CA GLY A 99 10.07 10.04 1.58
C GLY A 99 8.81 9.20 1.34
N ALA A 100 8.08 8.78 2.38
CA ALA A 100 6.86 7.98 2.18
C ALA A 100 5.85 8.72 1.29
N ARG A 101 5.70 10.03 1.47
CA ARG A 101 4.78 10.86 0.69
C ARG A 101 5.24 11.12 -0.74
N ASP A 102 6.53 10.96 -1.05
CA ASP A 102 7.09 11.27 -2.37
C ASP A 102 6.38 10.45 -3.47
N TRP A 103 6.02 9.20 -3.16
CA TRP A 103 5.28 8.35 -4.10
C TRP A 103 3.86 8.90 -4.39
N ASP A 104 3.13 9.35 -3.36
CA ASP A 104 1.82 9.99 -3.52
C ASP A 104 1.90 11.26 -4.34
N ASP A 105 2.90 12.11 -4.06
CA ASP A 105 3.08 13.40 -4.71
C ASP A 105 3.46 13.19 -6.18
N ALA A 106 4.36 12.26 -6.51
CA ALA A 106 4.71 11.90 -7.90
C ALA A 106 3.49 11.39 -8.69
N LEU A 107 2.72 10.45 -8.13
CA LEU A 107 1.53 9.91 -8.78
C LEU A 107 0.45 10.98 -8.94
N SER A 108 0.29 11.87 -7.95
CA SER A 108 -0.67 12.98 -8.00
C SER A 108 -0.29 14.02 -9.04
N GLN A 109 1.01 14.30 -9.22
CA GLN A 109 1.50 15.16 -10.28
C GLN A 109 1.20 14.55 -11.66
N ALA A 110 1.60 13.30 -11.90
CA ALA A 110 1.31 12.60 -13.16
C ALA A 110 -0.20 12.59 -13.47
N ARG A 111 -1.04 12.45 -12.44
CA ARG A 111 -2.51 12.53 -12.57
C ARG A 111 -2.97 13.92 -13.00
N TYR A 112 -2.46 14.97 -12.38
CA TYR A 112 -2.87 16.34 -12.70
C TYR A 112 -2.40 16.75 -14.09
N GLU A 113 -1.20 16.34 -14.51
CA GLU A 113 -0.63 16.57 -15.84
C GLU A 113 -1.24 15.69 -16.93
N PHE A 114 -2.19 14.81 -16.59
CA PHE A 114 -2.77 13.81 -17.50
C PHE A 114 -1.73 12.88 -18.16
N ALA A 115 -0.59 12.67 -17.49
CA ALA A 115 0.44 11.73 -17.88
C ALA A 115 -0.01 10.29 -17.58
N TRP A 116 -1.02 9.80 -18.30
CA TRP A 116 -1.70 8.53 -18.02
C TRP A 116 -0.75 7.34 -17.90
N ARG A 117 0.24 7.25 -18.79
CA ARG A 117 1.20 6.13 -18.79
C ARG A 117 2.04 6.14 -17.51
N GLU A 118 2.55 7.31 -17.14
CA GLU A 118 3.32 7.49 -15.91
C GLU A 118 2.46 7.23 -14.67
N GLN A 119 1.21 7.71 -14.64
CA GLN A 119 0.28 7.42 -13.54
C GLN A 119 0.05 5.90 -13.38
N PHE A 120 -0.01 5.14 -14.48
CA PHE A 120 -0.13 3.68 -14.39
C PHE A 120 1.15 3.03 -13.91
N ASP A 121 2.30 3.46 -14.43
CA ASP A 121 3.59 2.87 -14.08
C ASP A 121 3.95 3.15 -12.61
N LEU A 122 3.50 4.28 -12.07
CA LEU A 122 3.59 4.62 -10.64
C LEU A 122 2.54 3.93 -9.76
N ALA A 123 1.48 3.34 -10.32
CA ALA A 123 0.45 2.71 -9.48
C ALA A 123 0.98 1.47 -8.74
N LEU A 124 0.42 1.18 -7.56
CA LEU A 124 0.73 -0.04 -6.81
C LEU A 124 0.51 -1.32 -7.66
N ASP A 125 -0.48 -1.27 -8.54
CA ASP A 125 -0.83 -2.32 -9.49
C ASP A 125 -1.06 -1.69 -10.88
N PRO A 126 0.01 -1.56 -11.70
CA PRO A 126 -0.04 -0.90 -13.01
C PRO A 126 -1.04 -1.56 -13.98
N ASP A 127 -1.09 -2.89 -13.99
CA ASP A 127 -1.97 -3.66 -14.87
C ASP A 127 -3.44 -3.43 -14.51
N ARG A 128 -3.77 -3.41 -13.21
CA ARG A 128 -5.14 -3.13 -12.75
C ARG A 128 -5.54 -1.69 -13.05
N ALA A 129 -4.65 -0.73 -12.85
CA ALA A 129 -4.92 0.68 -13.15
C ALA A 129 -5.19 0.92 -14.64
N ARG A 130 -4.32 0.37 -15.51
CA ARG A 130 -4.44 0.47 -16.97
C ARG A 130 -5.69 -0.23 -17.48
N SER A 131 -5.93 -1.48 -17.05
CA SER A 131 -7.11 -2.23 -17.49
C SER A 131 -8.42 -1.57 -17.05
N SER A 132 -8.47 -0.94 -15.87
CA SER A 132 -9.66 -0.22 -15.40
C SER A 132 -9.98 1.02 -16.24
N HIS A 133 -8.96 1.79 -16.62
CA HIS A 133 -9.12 2.91 -17.56
C HIS A 133 -9.62 2.41 -18.93
N ASP A 134 -8.97 1.37 -19.46
CA ASP A 134 -9.18 0.88 -20.83
C ASP A 134 -10.52 0.17 -21.03
N GLN A 135 -11.18 -0.25 -19.96
CA GLN A 135 -12.56 -0.76 -20.02
C GLN A 135 -13.55 0.24 -20.65
N THR A 136 -13.27 1.54 -20.56
CA THR A 136 -14.13 2.59 -21.12
C THR A 136 -13.44 3.44 -22.19
N LEU A 137 -12.11 3.58 -22.11
CA LEU A 137 -11.30 4.39 -23.03
C LEU A 137 -10.11 3.57 -23.59
N PRO A 138 -10.38 2.52 -24.41
CA PRO A 138 -9.35 1.55 -24.83
C PRO A 138 -8.35 2.07 -25.86
N GLY A 139 -8.72 3.10 -26.62
CA GLY A 139 -7.85 3.69 -27.64
C GLY A 139 -6.58 4.30 -27.04
N ASP A 140 -5.43 4.09 -27.70
CA ASP A 140 -4.14 4.62 -27.23
C ASP A 140 -4.13 6.16 -27.24
N ASN A 141 -4.92 6.79 -28.11
CA ASN A 141 -5.15 8.23 -28.13
C ASN A 141 -5.75 8.77 -26.83
N TYR A 142 -6.43 7.95 -26.03
CA TYR A 142 -6.98 8.38 -24.74
C TYR A 142 -5.90 8.49 -23.65
N LYS A 143 -4.69 8.00 -23.89
CA LYS A 143 -3.54 8.21 -22.99
C LYS A 143 -2.94 9.61 -23.11
N GLU A 144 -3.38 10.37 -24.10
CA GLU A 144 -3.06 11.78 -24.29
C GLU A 144 -4.27 12.67 -23.93
N ALA A 145 -5.36 12.10 -23.43
CA ALA A 145 -6.60 12.83 -23.18
C ALA A 145 -6.56 13.55 -21.83
N HIS A 146 -6.94 14.83 -21.82
CA HIS A 146 -7.07 15.63 -20.59
C HIS A 146 -8.42 15.39 -19.89
N PHE A 147 -8.86 14.13 -19.84
CA PHE A 147 -10.08 13.70 -19.15
C PHE A 147 -10.12 12.17 -19.03
N CYS A 148 -11.00 11.66 -18.16
CA CYS A 148 -11.37 10.25 -18.10
C CYS A 148 -12.88 10.08 -18.33
N SER A 149 -13.34 8.83 -18.39
CA SER A 149 -14.77 8.52 -18.60
C SER A 149 -15.69 8.94 -17.46
N MET A 150 -15.17 9.18 -16.26
CA MET A 150 -15.96 9.59 -15.10
C MET A 150 -16.65 10.94 -15.30
N CYS A 151 -15.90 11.96 -15.72
CA CYS A 151 -16.44 13.31 -15.93
C CYS A 151 -16.58 13.64 -17.43
N GLY A 152 -15.91 12.89 -18.29
CA GLY A 152 -15.83 13.18 -19.72
C GLY A 152 -15.04 14.46 -20.00
N VAL A 153 -15.01 14.82 -21.28
CA VAL A 153 -14.23 15.96 -21.77
C VAL A 153 -14.68 17.26 -21.11
N GLU A 154 -15.99 17.55 -21.04
CA GLU A 154 -16.49 18.87 -20.63
C GLU A 154 -16.34 19.18 -19.13
N PHE A 155 -16.39 18.17 -18.26
CA PHE A 155 -16.55 18.37 -16.82
C PHE A 155 -15.36 17.91 -15.98
N CYS A 156 -14.20 17.63 -16.60
CA CYS A 156 -13.00 17.27 -15.86
C CYS A 156 -12.50 18.46 -15.04
N SER A 157 -12.49 18.32 -13.71
CA SER A 157 -12.08 19.39 -12.79
C SER A 157 -10.63 19.81 -12.95
N MET A 158 -9.71 18.87 -13.15
CA MET A 158 -8.28 19.18 -13.32
C MET A 158 -8.01 19.95 -14.62
N ARG A 159 -8.70 19.59 -15.71
CA ARG A 159 -8.61 20.31 -16.98
C ARG A 159 -9.16 21.73 -16.85
N ILE A 160 -10.33 21.87 -16.24
CA ILE A 160 -10.96 23.18 -16.02
C ILE A 160 -10.05 24.08 -15.17
N ASP A 161 -9.39 23.52 -14.15
CA ASP A 161 -8.41 24.25 -13.33
C ASP A 161 -7.19 24.68 -14.15
N GLN A 162 -6.61 23.80 -14.99
CA GLN A 162 -5.52 24.15 -15.89
C GLN A 162 -5.92 25.25 -16.89
N ASP A 163 -7.06 25.09 -17.58
CA ASP A 163 -7.59 26.07 -18.54
C ASP A 163 -7.76 27.45 -17.89
N ALA A 164 -8.22 27.50 -16.63
CA ALA A 164 -8.40 28.75 -15.89
C ALA A 164 -7.05 29.42 -15.54
N ARG A 165 -6.09 28.66 -15.04
CA ARG A 165 -4.78 29.20 -14.67
C ARG A 165 -3.96 29.63 -15.89
N ASP A 166 -4.08 28.91 -17.01
CA ASP A 166 -3.46 29.29 -18.29
C ASP A 166 -4.05 30.61 -18.81
N ALA A 167 -5.36 30.80 -18.67
CA ALA A 167 -6.04 32.04 -19.10
C ALA A 167 -5.61 33.27 -18.28
N ASP A 168 -5.35 33.09 -16.99
CA ASP A 168 -4.88 34.14 -16.08
C ASP A 168 -3.35 34.33 -16.11
N GLY A 169 -2.62 33.46 -16.84
CA GLY A 169 -1.16 33.50 -16.94
C GLY A 169 -0.43 33.06 -15.67
N GLU A 170 -1.09 32.26 -14.82
CA GLU A 170 -0.57 31.78 -13.53
C GLU A 170 0.11 30.40 -13.61
N MET A 171 0.09 29.73 -14.77
CA MET A 171 0.75 28.44 -15.00
C MET A 171 2.10 28.61 -15.70
N ASP A 172 3.16 28.84 -14.93
CA ASP A 172 4.53 28.79 -15.45
C ASP A 172 5.17 27.39 -15.33
N ALA A 173 4.84 26.63 -14.26
CA ALA A 173 5.13 25.20 -14.06
C ALA A 173 4.51 24.72 -12.73
N LEU A 174 4.24 23.42 -12.57
CA LEU A 174 4.04 22.85 -11.23
C LEU A 174 5.39 22.81 -10.51
N ASP A 175 5.45 23.37 -9.30
CA ASP A 175 6.65 23.27 -8.46
C ASP A 175 6.90 21.81 -8.08
N GLY A 176 7.97 21.23 -8.63
CA GLY A 176 8.60 20.01 -8.14
C GLY A 176 8.19 18.73 -8.86
N ASN A 177 8.96 18.33 -9.88
CA ASN A 177 9.03 16.92 -10.25
C ASN A 177 9.66 16.16 -9.07
N VAL A 178 8.93 15.20 -8.51
CA VAL A 178 9.39 14.40 -7.38
C VAL A 178 10.33 13.31 -7.89
N ASP A 179 11.62 13.46 -7.58
CA ASP A 179 12.65 12.47 -7.90
C ASP A 179 12.56 11.28 -6.94
N LEU A 180 11.89 10.22 -7.38
CA LEU A 180 11.74 8.98 -6.61
C LEU A 180 13.07 8.24 -6.43
N ASP A 181 14.03 8.38 -7.34
CA ASP A 181 15.35 7.75 -7.21
C ASP A 181 16.19 8.41 -6.09
N ALA A 182 15.93 9.69 -5.81
CA ALA A 182 16.51 10.43 -4.69
C ALA A 182 15.69 10.31 -3.39
N SER A 183 14.52 9.67 -3.41
CA SER A 183 13.64 9.58 -2.23
C SER A 183 14.30 8.76 -1.11
N PRO A 184 14.31 9.25 0.14
CA PRO A 184 14.86 8.51 1.26
C PRO A 184 14.02 7.27 1.62
N ALA A 185 12.79 7.13 1.12
CA ALA A 185 11.86 6.05 1.44
C ALA A 185 12.48 4.65 1.26
N ALA A 186 13.33 4.48 0.25
CA ALA A 186 14.02 3.21 -0.03
C ALA A 186 14.97 2.76 1.10
N THR A 187 15.35 3.66 2.02
CA THR A 187 16.43 3.44 3.00
C THR A 187 16.02 3.52 4.47
N VAL A 188 14.82 4.03 4.81
CA VAL A 188 14.55 4.47 6.21
C VAL A 188 13.25 4.01 6.86
N ASN A 189 12.41 3.18 6.22
CA ASN A 189 11.16 2.72 6.86
C ASN A 189 11.43 1.62 7.91
N LEU A 190 11.87 2.05 9.10
CA LEU A 190 12.00 1.21 10.27
C LEU A 190 11.01 1.68 11.35
N PRO A 191 10.10 0.81 11.83
CA PRO A 191 9.24 1.14 12.95
C PRO A 191 10.09 1.35 14.22
N PRO A 192 9.65 2.17 15.17
CA PRO A 192 10.35 2.31 16.45
C PRO A 192 10.39 0.95 17.16
N VAL A 193 11.60 0.44 17.37
CA VAL A 193 11.86 -0.81 18.11
C VAL A 193 12.54 -0.51 19.42
N GLY A 194 12.25 -1.29 20.45
CA GLY A 194 12.91 -1.22 21.74
C GLY A 194 14.29 -1.88 21.74
N THR A 195 14.99 -1.78 22.86
CA THR A 195 16.37 -2.25 23.03
C THR A 195 16.40 -3.67 23.57
N HIS A 196 16.00 -4.64 22.75
CA HIS A 196 16.08 -6.05 23.14
C HIS A 196 17.53 -6.50 23.28
N ASP A 197 17.85 -7.18 24.38
CA ASP A 197 19.13 -7.87 24.52
C ASP A 197 19.14 -9.10 23.62
N THR A 198 19.78 -8.97 22.46
CA THR A 198 19.91 -10.06 21.48
C THR A 198 21.08 -10.99 21.77
N SER A 199 21.86 -10.75 22.85
CA SER A 199 23.03 -11.59 23.18
C SER A 199 22.68 -13.03 23.54
N VAL A 200 21.42 -13.28 23.92
CA VAL A 200 20.88 -14.60 24.25
C VAL A 200 20.13 -15.26 23.09
N VAL A 201 19.95 -14.56 21.96
CA VAL A 201 19.33 -15.14 20.77
C VAL A 201 20.32 -16.14 20.18
N PRO A 202 19.96 -17.43 20.06
CA PRO A 202 20.84 -18.41 19.43
C PRO A 202 21.17 -17.97 18.00
N GLU A 203 22.42 -18.11 17.58
CA GLU A 203 22.73 -17.98 16.16
C GLU A 203 21.86 -18.97 15.39
N LEU A 204 21.16 -18.46 14.37
CA LEU A 204 20.36 -19.32 13.50
C LEU A 204 21.30 -20.37 12.91
N PRO A 205 20.94 -21.66 12.95
CA PRO A 205 21.75 -22.68 12.30
C PRO A 205 21.89 -22.32 10.82
N ASP A 206 23.06 -22.59 10.23
CA ASP A 206 23.24 -22.54 8.79
C ASP A 206 22.21 -23.48 8.15
N LEU A 207 21.10 -22.91 7.70
CA LEU A 207 20.11 -23.62 6.93
C LEU A 207 20.75 -23.87 5.57
N ASP A 208 21.39 -25.02 5.43
CA ASP A 208 21.79 -25.56 4.13
C ASP A 208 20.51 -25.93 3.36
N VAL A 209 19.84 -24.89 2.85
CA VAL A 209 18.72 -25.02 1.93
C VAL A 209 19.27 -25.46 0.58
N GLY A 210 19.68 -26.73 0.53
CA GLY A 210 19.93 -27.44 -0.70
C GLY A 210 18.63 -27.50 -1.50
N PHE A 211 18.39 -26.45 -2.30
CA PHE A 211 17.49 -26.53 -3.45
C PHE A 211 18.01 -27.67 -4.32
N ARG A 212 17.42 -28.86 -4.15
CA ARG A 212 17.53 -29.92 -5.14
C ARG A 212 16.78 -29.41 -6.36
N GLY A 213 17.53 -28.85 -7.31
CA GLY A 213 17.03 -28.54 -8.64
C GLY A 213 16.33 -29.76 -9.21
N ASP A 214 15.14 -29.52 -9.75
CA ASP A 214 14.24 -30.51 -10.31
C ASP A 214 14.92 -31.33 -11.42
N GLY A 215 14.62 -32.64 -11.47
CA GLY A 215 14.79 -33.41 -12.70
C GLY A 215 15.27 -34.84 -12.58
N GLU A 216 14.63 -35.69 -11.79
CA GLU A 216 14.58 -37.13 -12.11
C GLU A 216 13.13 -37.65 -11.97
N PRO A 217 12.64 -38.45 -12.93
CA PRO A 217 11.26 -38.93 -12.92
C PRO A 217 11.10 -40.01 -11.85
N ALA A 218 9.98 -40.01 -11.15
CA ALA A 218 9.60 -41.11 -10.28
C ALA A 218 9.29 -42.35 -11.14
N ASP A 219 10.07 -43.41 -10.98
CA ASP A 219 9.83 -44.73 -11.57
C ASP A 219 9.44 -45.72 -10.46
N ASN A 220 8.30 -46.40 -10.69
CA ASN A 220 7.61 -47.46 -9.93
C ASN A 220 7.00 -47.17 -8.55
#